data_AF-A0A2R6C538-F1
#
_entry.id   AF-A0A2R6C538-F1
#
_cell.length_a   1.000
_cell.length_b   1.000
_cell.length_c   1.000
_cell.angle_alpha   90.00
_cell.angle_beta   90.00
_cell.angle_gamma   90.00
#
_symmetry.space_group_name_H-M   'P 1'
#
loop_
_entity.id
_entity.type
_entity.pdbx_description
1 polymer ?
#
loop_
_entity_poly.entity_id
_entity_poly.type
_entity_poly.pdbx_seq_one_letter_code
_entity_poly.pdbx_strand_id
1 'polypeptide(L)'
;MNLTNDVNAPPTNVKIRVETKVYVTEEVEKVKSAIYAIFDKLDLNYTQPKNNGEYGVLFGEAEGVDALAKLRQTLRRQKTLDAARSYLLRGLSESGFRFELNKQAAYAGWAVFCSDSS
;
A
#
# COMPACT_ATOMS: atom_id res chain seq x y z
N MET A 1 33.76 6.95 -17.34
CA MET A 1 33.61 6.56 -15.92
C MET A 1 32.50 5.53 -15.84
N ASN A 2 32.84 4.25 -15.69
CA ASN A 2 31.86 3.19 -15.53
C ASN A 2 31.31 3.25 -14.11
N LEU A 3 30.06 3.72 -13.97
CA LEU A 3 29.27 3.50 -12.77
C LEU A 3 29.00 2.00 -12.70
N THR A 4 29.41 1.40 -11.59
CA THR A 4 29.21 -0.01 -11.26
C THR A 4 27.71 -0.33 -11.31
N ASN A 5 27.29 -1.11 -12.31
CA ASN A 5 26.02 -1.81 -12.30
C ASN A 5 26.09 -2.92 -11.24
N ASP A 6 25.93 -2.54 -9.97
CA ASP A 6 25.63 -3.50 -8.93
C ASP A 6 24.17 -3.92 -9.10
N VAL A 7 23.98 -5.08 -9.73
CA VAL A 7 22.66 -5.70 -9.95
C VAL A 7 21.96 -6.10 -8.64
N ASN A 8 22.63 -5.99 -7.48
CA ASN A 8 22.06 -6.21 -6.15
C ASN A 8 21.76 -4.90 -5.39
N ALA A 9 22.06 -3.73 -5.94
CA ALA A 9 21.65 -2.47 -5.33
C ALA A 9 20.11 -2.38 -5.36
N PRO A 10 19.45 -2.03 -4.23
CA PRO A 10 18.00 -1.90 -4.22
C PRO A 10 17.58 -0.82 -5.24
N PRO A 11 16.47 -1.04 -5.97
CA PRO A 11 15.99 -0.07 -6.93
C PRO A 11 15.76 1.26 -6.21
N THR A 12 16.40 2.32 -6.70
CA THR A 12 16.26 3.67 -6.16
C THR A 12 15.02 4.37 -6.69
N ASN A 13 14.51 3.94 -7.85
CA ASN A 13 13.29 4.45 -8.46
C ASN A 13 12.15 3.44 -8.30
N VAL A 14 11.36 3.58 -7.23
CA VAL A 14 10.21 2.73 -6.92
C VAL A 14 8.95 3.56 -7.04
N LYS A 15 7.95 3.05 -7.76
CA LYS A 15 6.61 3.64 -7.79
C LYS A 15 5.66 2.83 -6.93
N ILE A 16 4.85 3.51 -6.14
CA ILE A 16 3.89 2.92 -5.22
C ILE A 16 2.52 3.42 -5.62
N ARG A 17 1.56 2.51 -5.70
CA ARG A 17 0.16 2.83 -5.90
C ARG A 17 -0.67 2.11 -4.86
N VAL A 18 -1.58 2.85 -4.22
CA VAL A 18 -2.58 2.30 -3.30
C VAL A 18 -3.94 2.66 -3.83
N GLU A 19 -4.86 1.71 -3.83
CA GLU A 19 -6.25 1.93 -4.18
C GLU A 19 -7.16 1.11 -3.27
N THR A 20 -8.32 1.66 -2.94
CA THR A 20 -9.33 0.95 -2.15
C THR A 20 -10.73 1.50 -2.42
N LYS A 21 -11.74 0.64 -2.21
CA LYS A 21 -13.14 1.04 -2.23
C LYS A 21 -13.50 1.75 -0.92
N VAL A 22 -14.29 2.82 -1.04
CA VAL A 22 -14.95 3.50 0.07
C VAL A 22 -16.45 3.34 -0.12
N TYR A 23 -17.06 2.46 0.66
CA TYR A 23 -18.50 2.22 0.60
C TYR A 23 -19.28 3.44 1.10
N VAL A 24 -20.52 3.60 0.64
CA VAL A 24 -21.39 4.72 1.05
C VAL A 24 -21.69 4.77 2.56
N THR A 25 -21.47 3.65 3.26
CA THR A 25 -21.58 3.53 4.72
C THR A 25 -20.28 3.91 5.45
N GLU A 26 -19.18 4.12 4.74
CA GLU A 26 -17.89 4.50 5.29
C GLU A 26 -17.65 6.00 5.15
N GLU A 27 -16.86 6.56 6.07
CA GLU A 27 -16.38 7.93 5.94
C GLU A 27 -15.05 7.97 5.20
N VAL A 28 -14.98 8.75 4.12
CA VAL A 28 -13.78 8.90 3.28
C VAL A 28 -12.55 9.28 4.11
N GLU A 29 -12.67 10.20 5.07
CA GLU A 29 -11.56 10.65 5.90
C GLU A 29 -11.04 9.56 6.86
N LYS A 30 -11.90 8.64 7.31
CA LYS A 30 -11.47 7.47 8.08
C LYS A 30 -10.68 6.49 7.21
N VAL A 31 -11.11 6.28 5.96
CA VAL A 31 -10.36 5.43 5.02
C VAL A 31 -9.03 6.07 4.62
N LYS A 32 -8.98 7.39 4.39
CA LYS A 32 -7.71 8.11 4.20
C LYS A 32 -6.78 7.94 5.40
N SER A 33 -7.31 8.07 6.62
CA SER A 33 -6.53 7.87 7.86
C SER A 33 -5.95 6.46 7.95
N ALA A 34 -6.70 5.43 7.53
CA ALA A 34 -6.21 4.05 7.47
C ALA A 34 -5.04 3.90 6.48
N ILE A 35 -5.14 4.52 5.30
CA ILE A 35 -4.03 4.52 4.33
C ILE A 35 -2.82 5.26 4.90
N TYR A 36 -3.00 6.48 5.42
CA TYR A 36 -1.94 7.29 5.99
C TYR A 36 -1.27 6.68 7.22
N ALA A 37 -1.97 5.81 7.96
CA ALA A 37 -1.38 5.04 9.04
C ALA A 37 -0.27 4.08 8.56
N ILE A 38 -0.29 3.69 7.28
CA ILE A 38 0.68 2.75 6.68
C ILE A 38 1.58 3.42 5.64
N PHE A 39 1.03 4.35 4.85
CA PHE A 39 1.70 5.06 3.77
C PHE A 39 1.46 6.57 3.91
N ASP A 40 2.40 7.29 4.52
CA ASP A 40 2.25 8.70 4.92
C ASP A 40 2.69 9.72 3.87
N LYS A 41 3.11 9.27 2.69
CA LYS A 41 3.60 10.12 1.59
C LYS A 41 2.76 10.06 0.32
N LEU A 42 1.60 9.40 0.36
CA LEU A 42 0.72 9.29 -0.80
C LEU A 42 -0.09 10.57 -1.00
N ASP A 43 -0.21 10.98 -2.25
CA ASP A 43 -1.16 12.03 -2.64
C ASP A 43 -2.51 11.36 -2.98
N LEU A 44 -3.47 11.44 -2.06
CA LEU A 44 -4.72 10.68 -2.14
C LEU A 44 -5.83 11.48 -2.84
N ASN A 45 -6.42 10.84 -3.85
CA ASN A 45 -7.54 11.34 -4.62
C ASN A 45 -8.77 10.45 -4.41
N TYR A 46 -9.93 11.07 -4.24
CA TYR A 46 -11.21 10.36 -4.08
C TYR A 46 -12.11 10.60 -5.29
N THR A 47 -12.57 9.50 -5.88
CA THR A 47 -13.60 9.50 -6.93
C THR A 47 -14.92 9.03 -6.31
N GLN A 48 -15.94 9.88 -6.35
CA GLN A 48 -17.28 9.56 -5.83
C GLN A 48 -17.92 8.39 -6.60
N PRO A 49 -18.87 7.65 -5.98
CA PRO A 49 -19.64 6.63 -6.68
C PRO A 49 -20.34 7.20 -7.92
N LYS A 50 -20.35 6.45 -9.03
CA LYS A 50 -21.13 6.80 -10.23
C LYS A 50 -22.53 6.19 -10.13
N ASN A 51 -23.56 6.88 -10.61
CA ASN A 51 -24.93 6.37 -10.81
C ASN A 51 -25.48 5.52 -9.65
N ASN A 52 -25.68 6.11 -8.46
CA ASN A 52 -26.12 5.40 -7.24
C ASN A 52 -25.25 4.18 -6.86
N GLY A 53 -23.98 4.18 -7.26
CA GLY A 53 -23.03 3.12 -6.93
C GLY A 53 -22.82 2.99 -5.42
N GLU A 54 -22.50 1.77 -4.99
CA GLU A 54 -22.35 1.43 -3.57
C GLU A 54 -21.03 1.91 -2.95
N TYR A 55 -20.06 2.31 -3.79
CA TYR A 55 -18.75 2.77 -3.35
C TYR A 55 -18.11 3.77 -4.31
N GLY A 56 -17.32 4.66 -3.75
CA GLY A 56 -16.32 5.44 -4.47
C GLY A 56 -14.95 4.76 -4.41
N VAL A 57 -13.97 5.33 -5.09
CA VAL A 57 -12.59 4.81 -5.10
C VAL A 57 -11.66 5.87 -4.53
N LEU A 58 -10.90 5.50 -3.52
CA LEU A 58 -9.78 6.27 -3.02
C LEU A 58 -8.50 5.67 -3.59
N PHE A 59 -7.66 6.49 -4.22
CA PHE A 59 -6.40 6.04 -4.79
C PHE A 59 -5.30 7.08 -4.56
N GLY A 60 -4.05 6.65 -4.57
CA GLY A 60 -2.92 7.57 -4.58
C GLY A 60 -1.63 6.89 -4.96
N GLU A 61 -0.67 7.72 -5.33
CA GLU A 61 0.63 7.30 -5.83
C GLU A 61 1.75 8.04 -5.09
N ALA A 62 2.92 7.43 -5.04
CA ALA A 62 4.15 8.04 -4.56
C ALA A 62 5.35 7.42 -5.30
N GLU A 63 6.44 8.17 -5.36
CA GLU A 63 7.71 7.71 -5.90
C GLU A 63 8.79 7.73 -4.82
N GLY A 64 9.76 6.84 -4.94
CA GLY A 64 10.88 6.71 -4.02
C GLY A 64 10.68 5.65 -2.94
N VAL A 65 11.80 5.05 -2.53
CA VAL A 65 11.84 4.02 -1.48
C VAL A 65 11.44 4.54 -0.10
N ASP A 66 11.55 5.85 0.12
CA ASP A 66 11.22 6.53 1.36
C ASP A 66 9.70 6.59 1.61
N ALA A 67 8.87 6.50 0.57
CA ALA A 67 7.42 6.34 0.71
C ALA A 67 7.00 4.97 1.28
N LEU A 68 7.90 3.98 1.31
CA LEU A 68 7.69 2.69 2.02
C LEU A 68 8.22 2.70 3.46
N ALA A 69 8.79 3.80 3.95
CA ALA A 69 9.45 3.85 5.26
C ALA A 69 8.50 3.49 6.41
N LYS A 70 7.28 4.03 6.40
CA LYS A 70 6.27 3.78 7.44
C LYS A 70 5.75 2.35 7.44
N LEU A 71 5.47 1.77 6.27
CA LEU A 71 5.16 0.35 6.14
C LEU A 71 6.29 -0.51 6.72
N ARG A 72 7.55 -0.24 6.34
CA ARG A 72 8.72 -0.99 6.82
C ARG A 72 8.87 -0.91 8.34
N GLN A 73 8.71 0.27 8.93
CA GLN A 73 8.76 0.46 10.38
C GLN A 73 7.62 -0.31 11.08
N THR A 74 6.42 -0.27 10.50
CA THR A 74 5.23 -0.92 11.03
C THR A 74 5.37 -2.44 11.05
N LEU A 75 5.86 -3.05 9.96
CA LEU A 75 6.14 -4.49 9.89
C LEU A 75 7.21 -4.95 10.89
N ARG A 76 8.26 -4.13 11.08
CA ARG A 76 9.30 -4.40 12.08
C ARG A 76 8.76 -4.36 13.51
N ARG A 77 7.96 -3.33 13.83
CA ARG A 77 7.33 -3.18 15.15
C ARG A 77 6.41 -4.37 15.46
N GLN A 78 5.70 -4.87 14.45
CA GLN A 78 4.79 -6.03 14.58
C GLN A 78 5.52 -7.38 14.57
N LYS A 79 6.82 -7.43 14.23
CA LYS A 79 7.59 -8.67 14.03
C LYS A 79 6.98 -9.60 12.98
N THR A 80 6.43 -9.04 11.91
CA THR A 80 5.72 -9.77 10.84
C THR A 80 6.48 -9.80 9.51
N LEU A 81 7.80 -9.56 9.52
CA LEU A 81 8.62 -9.52 8.30
C LEU A 81 8.60 -10.83 7.50
N ASP A 82 8.55 -11.99 8.17
CA ASP A 82 8.51 -13.29 7.48
C ASP A 82 7.18 -13.49 6.75
N ALA A 83 6.06 -13.14 7.40
CA ALA A 83 4.75 -13.14 6.77
C ALA A 83 4.71 -12.16 5.59
N ALA A 84 5.20 -10.93 5.79
CA ALA A 84 5.30 -9.92 4.74
C ALA A 84 6.07 -10.45 3.52
N ARG A 85 7.23 -11.07 3.74
CA ARG A 85 8.03 -11.67 2.68
C ARG A 85 7.23 -12.72 1.89
N SER A 86 6.49 -13.59 2.58
CA SER A 86 5.64 -14.58 1.93
C SER A 86 4.57 -13.95 1.03
N TYR A 87 3.85 -12.93 1.52
CA TYR A 87 2.83 -12.22 0.72
C TYR A 87 3.43 -11.45 -0.47
N LEU A 88 4.54 -10.75 -0.26
CA LEU A 88 5.21 -10.00 -1.32
C LEU A 88 5.73 -10.92 -2.44
N LEU A 89 6.30 -12.08 -2.08
CA LEU A 89 6.75 -13.07 -3.05
C LEU A 89 5.59 -13.71 -3.83
N ARG A 90 4.44 -13.95 -3.17
CA ARG A 90 3.24 -14.44 -3.86
C ARG A 90 2.69 -13.45 -4.87
N GLY A 91 2.83 -12.16 -4.59
CA GLY A 91 2.34 -11.08 -5.44
C GLY A 91 3.33 -10.56 -6.47
N LEU A 92 4.51 -11.20 -6.60
CA LEU A 92 5.58 -10.75 -7.49
C LEU A 92 5.22 -10.96 -8.96
N SER A 93 5.52 -9.95 -9.78
CA SER A 93 5.37 -9.94 -11.23
C SER A 93 6.61 -9.31 -11.88
N GLU A 94 6.64 -9.24 -13.21
CA GLU A 94 7.72 -8.57 -13.95
C GLU A 94 7.84 -7.08 -13.59
N SER A 95 6.73 -6.42 -13.23
CA SER A 95 6.67 -4.98 -12.96
C SER A 95 6.77 -4.59 -11.48
N GLY A 96 6.89 -5.55 -10.57
CA GLY A 96 6.97 -5.30 -9.14
C GLY A 96 6.20 -6.34 -8.32
N PHE A 97 5.51 -5.92 -7.27
CA PHE A 97 4.67 -6.81 -6.48
C PHE A 97 3.35 -6.14 -6.12
N ARG A 98 2.29 -6.94 -5.99
CA ARG A 98 0.97 -6.50 -5.52
C ARG A 98 0.57 -7.29 -4.29
N PHE A 99 0.04 -6.61 -3.28
CA PHE A 99 -0.46 -7.24 -2.06
C PHE A 99 -1.61 -6.39 -1.51
N GLU A 100 -2.35 -6.98 -0.59
CA GLU A 100 -3.47 -6.32 0.06
C GLU A 100 -3.26 -6.30 1.57
N LEU A 101 -3.80 -5.26 2.18
CA LEU A 101 -3.82 -5.09 3.62
C LEU A 101 -5.25 -4.98 4.09
N ASN A 102 -5.53 -5.55 5.27
CA ASN A 102 -6.82 -5.42 5.89
C ASN A 102 -7.10 -3.95 6.24
N LYS A 103 -8.13 -3.38 5.62
CA LYS A 103 -8.50 -1.96 5.77
C LYS A 103 -8.78 -1.56 7.23
N GLN A 104 -9.42 -2.43 8.01
CA GLN A 104 -9.76 -2.15 9.41
C GLN A 104 -8.53 -2.22 10.32
N ALA A 105 -7.65 -3.19 10.09
CA ALA A 105 -6.36 -3.26 10.77
C ALA A 105 -5.50 -2.03 10.45
N ALA A 106 -5.50 -1.58 9.20
CA ALA A 106 -4.80 -0.36 8.78
C ALA A 106 -5.33 0.88 9.51
N TYR A 107 -6.65 1.00 9.70
CA TYR A 107 -7.24 2.08 10.52
C TYR A 107 -6.72 2.07 11.96
N ALA A 108 -6.47 0.90 12.54
CA ALA A 108 -5.85 0.75 13.86
C ALA A 108 -4.31 0.94 13.85
N GLY A 109 -3.69 1.18 12.69
CA GLY A 109 -2.23 1.31 12.54
C GLY A 109 -1.47 -0.01 12.40
N TRP A 110 -2.17 -1.08 12.01
CA TRP A 110 -1.60 -2.42 11.82
C TRP A 110 -1.47 -2.77 10.34
N ALA A 111 -0.37 -3.46 9.98
CA ALA A 111 -0.09 -3.89 8.62
C ALA A 111 -0.37 -5.40 8.52
N VAL A 112 -1.65 -5.74 8.50
CA VAL A 112 -2.12 -7.13 8.42
C VAL A 112 -2.38 -7.46 6.97
N PHE A 113 -1.58 -8.36 6.40
CA PHE A 113 -1.78 -8.86 5.04
C PHE A 113 -3.05 -9.70 4.96
N CYS A 114 -3.81 -9.49 3.90
CA CYS A 114 -4.92 -10.35 3.51
C CYS A 114 -4.75 -10.72 2.04
N SER A 115 -5.35 -11.83 1.64
CA SER A 115 -5.50 -12.20 0.24
C SER A 115 -6.99 -12.22 -0.04
N ASP A 116 -7.57 -11.11 -0.45
CA ASP A 116 -8.84 -11.18 -1.16
C ASP A 116 -8.51 -11.74 -2.54
N SER A 117 -8.67 -13.06 -2.63
CA SER A 117 -8.74 -13.75 -3.90
C SER A 117 -10.05 -13.31 -4.53
N SER A 118 -10.03 -12.34 -5.44
CA SER A 118 -11.18 -11.95 -6.26
C SER A 118 -10.72 -11.39 -7.59
#